data_AF-A0A535S5D0-F1
#
_entry.id   AF-A0A535S5D0-F1
#
_cell.length_a   1.000
_cell.length_b   1.000
_cell.length_c   1.000
_cell.angle_alpha   90.00
_cell.angle_beta   90.00
_cell.angle_gamma   90.00
#
_symmetry.space_group_name_H-M   'P 1'
#
loop_
_entity.id
_entity.type
_entity.pdbx_description
1 polymer ?
#
loop_
_entity_poly.entity_id
_entity_poly.type
_entity_poly.pdbx_seq_one_letter_code
_entity_poly.pdbx_strand_id
1 'polypeptide(L)' 'MSTTIKPTEAGTAFLTTPVSESADRIFTLEQRDEEQRWIEESCATFMQREVLPKVEAIDHQEPGVMPALVKQAG' A
#
# COMPACT_ATOMS: atom_id res chain seq x y z
N MET A 1 -3.97 18.96 -4.54
CA MET A 1 -2.83 18.37 -5.28
C MET A 1 -3.41 17.57 -6.45
N SER A 2 -3.29 18.05 -7.68
CA SER A 2 -3.81 17.36 -8.87
C SER A 2 -2.80 16.30 -9.31
N THR A 3 -3.14 15.02 -9.21
CA THR A 3 -2.28 13.90 -9.62
C THR A 3 -2.53 13.51 -11.08
N THR A 4 -2.50 14.47 -12.00
CA THR A 4 -2.44 14.14 -13.44
C THR A 4 -1.01 13.78 -13.80
N ILE A 5 -0.56 12.59 -13.38
CA ILE A 5 0.66 11.98 -13.90
C ILE A 5 0.31 11.42 -15.27
N LYS A 6 0.85 12.02 -16.33
CA LYS A 6 0.75 11.45 -17.68
C LYS A 6 1.41 10.07 -17.64
N PRO A 7 0.69 8.98 -17.95
CA PRO A 7 1.28 7.64 -17.92
C PRO A 7 2.47 7.57 -18.87
N THR A 8 3.58 6.99 -18.40
CA THR A 8 4.78 6.77 -19.23
C THR A 8 4.48 5.89 -20.43
N GLU A 9 3.55 4.95 -20.28
CA GLU A 9 3.04 4.07 -21.34
C GLU A 9 1.52 3.99 -21.28
N ALA A 10 0.88 3.65 -22.40
CA ALA A 10 -0.55 3.36 -22.41
C ALA A 10 -0.85 2.14 -21.52
N GLY A 11 -1.98 2.18 -20.80
CA GLY A 11 -2.47 1.01 -20.07
C GLY A 11 -2.55 -0.20 -21.01
N THR A 12 -2.09 -1.36 -20.56
CA THR A 12 -2.03 -2.63 -21.33
C THR A 12 -1.03 -2.70 -22.49
N ALA A 13 -0.14 -1.71 -22.67
CA ALA A 13 0.89 -1.74 -23.74
C ALA A 13 1.78 -2.98 -23.72
N PHE A 14 1.94 -3.64 -22.57
CA PHE A 14 2.67 -4.91 -22.41
C PHE A 14 2.12 -6.07 -23.27
N LEU A 15 0.90 -5.98 -23.79
CA LEU A 15 0.30 -7.01 -24.66
C LEU A 15 0.80 -6.94 -26.11
N THR A 16 1.21 -5.75 -26.55
CA THR A 16 1.59 -5.49 -27.95
C THR A 16 3.06 -5.10 -28.08
N THR A 17 3.65 -4.57 -27.02
CA THR A 17 5.02 -4.07 -26.99
C THR A 17 5.86 -4.94 -26.04
N PRO A 18 7.03 -5.43 -26.47
CA PRO A 18 7.93 -6.20 -25.62
C PRO A 18 8.39 -5.41 -24.39
N VAL A 19 8.28 -6.04 -23.22
CA VAL A 19 8.67 -5.46 -21.92
C VAL A 19 10.17 -5.13 -21.86
N SER A 20 11.01 -5.82 -22.65
CA SER A 20 12.45 -5.56 -22.74
C SER A 20 12.80 -4.13 -23.20
N GLU A 21 11.89 -3.44 -23.89
CA GLU A 21 12.09 -2.07 -24.37
C GLU A 21 11.86 -1.00 -23.29
N SER A 22 11.25 -1.37 -22.15
CA SER A 22 10.90 -0.45 -21.06
C SER A 22 11.17 -1.03 -19.66
N ALA A 23 11.98 -2.08 -19.58
CA ALA A 23 12.23 -2.83 -18.35
C ALA A 23 12.79 -1.96 -17.20
N ASP A 24 13.59 -0.94 -17.55
CA ASP A 24 14.16 0.06 -16.64
C ASP A 24 13.11 1.00 -16.02
N ARG A 25 11.94 1.10 -16.66
CA ARG A 25 10.82 1.96 -16.23
C ARG A 25 9.77 1.21 -15.41
N ILE A 26 9.97 -0.09 -15.20
CA ILE A 26 9.08 -0.90 -14.38
C ILE A 26 9.46 -0.65 -12.93
N PHE A 27 8.49 -0.11 -12.18
CA PHE A 27 8.65 0.03 -10.74
C PHE A 27 8.75 -1.34 -10.08
N THR A 28 9.76 -1.52 -9.24
CA THR A 28 9.92 -2.70 -8.37
C THR A 28 10.02 -2.27 -6.91
N LEU A 29 9.78 -3.19 -5.97
CA LEU A 29 9.81 -2.88 -4.54
C LEU A 29 11.21 -2.47 -4.04
N GLU A 30 12.26 -2.90 -4.73
CA GLU A 30 13.65 -2.52 -4.44
C GLU A 30 13.89 -1.02 -4.71
N GLN A 31 13.11 -0.41 -5.61
CA GLN A 31 13.19 1.01 -5.98
C GLN A 31 12.42 1.93 -5.02
N ARG A 32 11.76 1.38 -3.99
CA ARG A 32 11.04 2.18 -3.00
C ARG A 32 11.97 3.15 -2.31
N ASP A 33 11.54 4.41 -2.23
CA ASP A 33 12.24 5.46 -1.51
C ASP A 33 12.13 5.29 0.01
N GLU A 34 12.82 6.17 0.75
CA GLU A 34 12.83 6.10 2.21
C GLU A 34 11.42 6.30 2.79
N GLU A 35 10.68 7.32 2.33
CA GLU A 35 9.33 7.60 2.84
C GLU A 35 8.40 6.39 2.68
N GLN A 36 8.44 5.74 1.53
CA GLN A 36 7.67 4.52 1.27
C GLN A 36 8.06 3.37 2.21
N ARG A 37 9.34 3.20 2.52
CA ARG A 37 9.82 2.19 3.49
C ARG A 37 9.37 2.53 4.91
N TRP A 38 9.44 3.81 5.30
CA TRP A 38 8.98 4.27 6.61
C TRP A 38 7.47 4.05 6.80
N ILE A 39 6.67 4.29 5.77
CA ILE A 39 5.23 4.03 5.79
C ILE A 39 4.98 2.52 5.93
N GLU A 40 5.67 1.67 5.17
CA GLU A 40 5.58 0.22 5.27
C GLU A 40 5.88 -0.28 6.69
N GLU A 41 6.98 0.18 7.29
CA GLU A 41 7.37 -0.19 8.66
C GLU A 41 6.36 0.29 9.70
N SER A 42 5.84 1.52 9.52
CA SER A 42 4.82 2.09 10.41
C SER A 42 3.52 1.29 10.35
N CYS A 43 3.07 0.91 9.15
CA CYS A 43 1.91 0.05 8.95
C CYS A 43 2.12 -1.33 9.57
N ALA A 44 3.29 -1.96 9.34
CA ALA A 44 3.61 -3.27 9.91
C ALA A 44 3.60 -3.24 11.44
N THR A 45 4.17 -2.19 12.04
CA THR A 45 4.18 -1.98 13.49
C THR A 45 2.77 -1.79 14.03
N PHE A 46 1.94 -0.97 13.37
CA PHE A 46 0.54 -0.77 13.77
C PHE A 46 -0.26 -2.08 13.71
N MET A 47 -0.10 -2.86 12.64
CA MET A 47 -0.75 -4.17 12.52
C MET A 47 -0.37 -5.09 13.68
N GLN A 48 0.92 -5.20 13.99
CA GLN A 48 1.40 -6.08 15.07
C GLN A 48 0.93 -5.64 16.46
N ARG A 49 0.92 -4.33 16.73
CA ARG A 49 0.66 -3.81 18.08
C ARG A 49 -0.82 -3.56 18.36
N GLU A 50 -1.59 -3.21 17.35
CA GLU A 50 -2.95 -2.69 17.55
C GLU A 50 -4.03 -3.57 16.94
N VAL A 51 -3.77 -4.11 15.74
CA VAL A 51 -4.79 -4.85 14.97
C VAL A 51 -4.79 -6.33 15.33
N LEU A 52 -3.66 -7.02 15.15
CA LEU A 52 -3.55 -8.47 15.38
C LEU A 52 -3.94 -8.90 16.81
N PRO A 53 -3.63 -8.15 17.88
CA PRO A 53 -4.07 -8.52 19.22
C PRO A 53 -5.59 -8.46 19.42
N LYS A 54 -6.31 -7.76 18.54
CA LYS A 54 -7.78 -7.57 18.60
C LYS A 54 -8.51 -8.36 17.51
N VAL A 55 -7.85 -9.29 16.83
CA VAL A 55 -8.43 -9.98 15.66
C VAL A 55 -9.73 -10.70 15.99
N GLU A 56 -9.81 -11.37 17.14
CA GLU A 56 -11.04 -12.04 17.60
C GLU A 56 -12.19 -11.06 17.84
N ALA A 57 -11.90 -9.89 18.43
CA ALA A 57 -12.91 -8.86 18.67
C ALA A 57 -13.38 -8.20 17.36
N ILE A 58 -12.48 -8.10 16.37
CA ILE A 58 -12.81 -7.65 15.01
C ILE A 58 -13.74 -8.66 14.34
N ASP A 59 -13.40 -9.95 14.41
CA ASP A 59 -14.19 -11.04 13.80
C ASP A 59 -15.58 -11.17 14.43
N HIS A 60 -15.69 -10.97 15.74
CA HIS A 60 -16.98 -10.90 16.45
C HIS A 60 -17.73 -9.57 16.28
N GLN A 61 -17.18 -8.63 15.52
CA GLN A 61 -17.77 -7.31 15.27
C GLN A 61 -18.11 -6.55 16.56
N GLU A 62 -17.22 -6.65 17.56
CA GLU A 62 -17.44 -5.98 18.84
C GLU A 62 -17.62 -4.47 18.64
N PRO A 63 -18.69 -3.87 19.22
CA PRO A 63 -19.02 -2.46 18.98
C PRO A 63 -17.86 -1.52 19.32
N GLY A 64 -17.50 -0.67 18.36
CA GLY A 64 -16.51 0.40 18.57
C GLY A 64 -15.04 -0.01 18.33
N VAL A 65 -14.73 -1.31 18.18
CA VAL A 65 -13.36 -1.79 17.93
C VAL A 65 -12.82 -1.25 16.60
N MET A 66 -13.54 -1.49 15.50
CA MET A 66 -13.12 -1.02 14.17
C MET A 66 -13.06 0.52 14.05
N PRO A 67 -14.07 1.31 14.48
CA PRO A 67 -13.97 2.77 14.48
C PRO A 67 -12.79 3.32 15.28
N ALA A 68 -12.47 2.72 16.43
CA ALA A 68 -11.33 3.13 17.24
C ALA A 68 -9.99 2.88 16.54
N LEU A 69 -9.83 1.71 15.90
CA LEU A 69 -8.63 1.38 15.12
C LEU A 69 -8.44 2.32 13.93
N VAL A 70 -9.50 2.62 13.18
CA VAL A 70 -9.44 3.58 12.05
C VAL A 70 -9.02 4.96 12.54
N LYS A 71 -9.61 5.44 13.63
CA LYS A 71 -9.23 6.74 14.22
C LYS A 71 -7.76 6.79 14.67
N GLN A 72 -7.21 5.66 15.11
CA GLN A 72 -5.82 5.57 15.55
C GLN A 72 -4.83 5.52 14.37
N ALA A 73 -5.24 4.93 13.23
CA ALA A 73 -4.42 4.85 12.03
C ALA A 73 -4.19 6.22 11.37
N GLY A 74 -5.12 7.17 11.56
CA GLY A 74 -5.03 8.54 11.04
C GLY A 74 -6.24 8.95 10.21
#